data_AF-A0A844MJ59-F1
#
_entry.id   AF-A0A844MJ59-F1
#
_cell.length_a   1.000
_cell.length_b   1.000
_cell.length_c   1.000
_cell.angle_alpha   90.00
_cell.angle_beta   90.00
_cell.angle_gamma   90.00
#
_symmetry.space_group_name_H-M   'P 1'
#
loop_
_entity.id
_entity.type
_entity.pdbx_description
1 polymer ?
#
loop_
_entity_poly.entity_id
_entity_poly.type
_entity_poly.pdbx_seq_one_letter_code
_entity_poly.pdbx_strand_id
1 'polypeptide(L)'
;MIYILTFEQAPAIPEVFFTAYDALIDKANFQAGDTVLIHAGASGVGVAAIQLARVMGASLIAITSRTNWKLEKCRSLGATHTINTAEAEFDRVKEILFTRIPKN
;
A
#
# COMPACT_ATOMS: atom_id res chain seq x y z
N MET A 1 -3.53 -5.72 23.02
CA MET A 1 -4.33 -4.47 23.15
C MET A 1 -5.68 -4.74 22.52
N ILE A 2 -6.77 -4.67 23.28
CA ILE A 2 -8.14 -4.89 22.78
C ILE A 2 -8.73 -3.50 22.52
N TYR A 3 -9.24 -3.27 21.31
CA TYR A 3 -9.91 -2.02 20.93
C TYR A 3 -11.43 -2.22 20.91
N ILE A 4 -12.16 -1.25 21.43
CA ILE A 4 -13.61 -1.17 21.26
C ILE A 4 -13.87 -0.39 19.97
N LEU A 5 -14.49 -1.04 19.00
CA LEU A 5 -14.87 -0.46 17.71
C LEU A 5 -16.34 -0.09 17.72
N THR A 6 -16.72 0.96 16.99
CA THR A 6 -18.13 1.25 16.74
C THR A 6 -18.74 0.22 15.78
N PHE A 7 -20.08 0.18 15.70
CA PHE A 7 -20.79 -0.70 14.78
C PHE A 7 -20.41 -0.48 13.31
N GLU A 8 -20.04 0.75 12.94
CA GLU A 8 -19.59 1.11 11.59
C GLU A 8 -18.14 0.69 11.32
N GLN A 9 -17.29 0.72 12.35
CA GLN A 9 -15.87 0.37 12.22
C GLN A 9 -15.64 -1.14 12.23
N ALA A 10 -16.41 -1.88 13.04
CA ALA A 10 -16.26 -3.31 13.23
C ALA A 10 -16.28 -4.14 11.92
N PRO A 11 -17.20 -3.93 10.96
CA PRO A 11 -17.21 -4.69 9.71
C PRO A 11 -16.17 -4.21 8.69
N ALA A 12 -15.77 -2.93 8.75
CA ALA A 12 -14.88 -2.33 7.75
C ALA A 12 -13.44 -2.84 7.83
N ILE A 13 -12.98 -3.27 9.01
CA ILE A 13 -11.61 -3.74 9.23
C ILE A 13 -11.38 -5.16 8.67
N PRO A 14 -12.14 -6.20 9.05
CA PRO A 14 -11.81 -7.57 8.63
C PRO A 14 -11.86 -7.73 7.10
N GLU A 15 -12.84 -7.12 6.42
CA GLU A 15 -13.01 -7.27 4.97
C GLU A 15 -11.78 -6.80 4.18
N VAL A 16 -11.32 -5.56 4.45
CA VAL A 16 -10.21 -4.98 3.71
C VAL A 16 -8.86 -5.60 4.08
N PHE A 17 -8.68 -5.97 5.35
CA PHE A 17 -7.42 -6.55 5.82
C PHE A 17 -7.24 -8.00 5.39
N PHE A 18 -8.30 -8.82 5.38
CA PHE A 18 -8.21 -10.18 4.85
C PHE A 18 -7.88 -10.18 3.37
N THR A 19 -8.54 -9.32 2.58
CA THR A 19 -8.26 -9.19 1.15
C THR A 19 -6.81 -8.74 0.90
N ALA A 20 -6.35 -7.73 1.64
CA ALA A 20 -4.97 -7.26 1.53
C ALA A 20 -3.95 -8.34 1.95
N TYR A 21 -4.26 -9.13 2.97
CA TYR A 21 -3.40 -10.21 3.45
C TYR A 21 -3.31 -11.36 2.43
N ASP A 22 -4.44 -11.87 1.91
CA ASP A 22 -4.43 -12.92 0.88
C ASP A 22 -3.64 -12.45 -0.36
N ALA A 23 -3.86 -11.21 -0.80
CA ALA A 23 -3.14 -10.65 -1.95
C ALA A 23 -1.62 -10.58 -1.73
N LEU A 24 -1.17 -10.12 -0.55
CA LEU A 24 0.26 -9.99 -0.26
C LEU A 24 0.92 -11.35 0.03
N ILE A 25 0.30 -12.18 0.86
CA ILE A 25 0.94 -13.36 1.44
C ILE A 25 0.65 -14.60 0.62
N ASP A 26 -0.63 -14.88 0.38
CA ASP A 26 -1.03 -16.12 -0.27
C ASP A 26 -0.82 -16.05 -1.79
N LYS A 27 -1.04 -14.88 -2.42
CA LYS A 27 -0.89 -14.71 -3.86
C LYS A 27 0.49 -14.22 -4.28
N ALA A 28 1.02 -13.20 -3.62
CA ALA A 28 2.30 -12.60 -4.00
C ALA A 28 3.50 -13.20 -3.27
N ASN A 29 3.29 -14.04 -2.25
CA ASN A 29 4.35 -14.62 -1.41
C ASN A 29 5.33 -13.56 -0.88
N PHE A 30 4.79 -12.40 -0.50
CA PHE A 30 5.55 -11.23 -0.08
C PHE A 30 6.42 -11.54 1.15
N GLN A 31 7.69 -11.13 1.09
CA GLN A 31 8.68 -11.29 2.16
C GLN A 31 9.18 -9.93 2.66
N ALA A 32 9.73 -9.92 3.87
CA ALA A 32 10.45 -8.76 4.38
C ALA A 32 11.60 -8.40 3.43
N GLY A 33 11.74 -7.11 3.11
CA GLY A 33 12.70 -6.61 2.13
C GLY A 33 12.13 -6.45 0.72
N ASP A 34 10.95 -7.02 0.42
CA ASP A 34 10.34 -6.87 -0.90
C ASP A 34 9.86 -5.44 -1.17
N THR A 35 9.69 -5.15 -2.46
CA THR A 35 9.07 -3.94 -2.96
C THR A 35 7.63 -4.23 -3.37
N VAL A 36 6.71 -3.36 -2.99
CA VAL A 36 5.30 -3.48 -3.35
C VAL A 36 4.77 -2.22 -4.04
N LEU A 37 3.99 -2.41 -5.10
CA LEU A 37 3.19 -1.38 -5.75
C LEU A 37 1.70 -1.61 -5.45
N ILE A 38 1.06 -0.65 -4.80
CA ILE A 38 -0.36 -0.72 -4.42
C ILE A 38 -1.15 0.24 -5.28
N HIS A 39 -2.02 -0.31 -6.14
CA HIS A 39 -2.94 0.48 -6.93
C HIS A 39 -4.10 1.01 -6.09
N ALA A 40 -4.56 2.22 -6.40
CA ALA A 40 -5.64 2.88 -5.66
C ALA A 40 -5.40 2.84 -4.14
N GLY A 41 -4.20 3.24 -3.69
CA GLY A 41 -3.71 3.06 -2.32
C GLY A 41 -4.54 3.74 -1.24
N ALA A 42 -5.41 4.69 -1.59
CA ALA A 42 -6.32 5.35 -0.67
C ALA A 42 -7.72 4.70 -0.58
N SER A 43 -7.91 3.53 -1.21
CA SER A 43 -9.09 2.68 -1.02
C SER A 43 -9.02 1.90 0.30
N GLY A 44 -10.11 1.27 0.74
CA GLY A 44 -10.10 0.45 1.96
C GLY A 44 -9.00 -0.62 1.98
N VAL A 45 -8.95 -1.44 0.93
CA VAL A 45 -7.90 -2.48 0.76
C VAL A 45 -6.52 -1.86 0.60
N GLY A 46 -6.38 -0.76 -0.16
CA GLY A 46 -5.09 -0.10 -0.37
C GLY A 46 -4.48 0.41 0.94
N VAL A 47 -5.30 1.04 1.78
CA VAL A 47 -4.90 1.57 3.09
C VAL A 47 -4.46 0.43 4.03
N ALA A 48 -5.16 -0.72 3.99
CA ALA A 48 -4.78 -1.91 4.74
C ALA A 48 -3.48 -2.54 4.23
N ALA A 49 -3.32 -2.66 2.90
CA ALA A 49 -2.13 -3.20 2.26
C ALA A 49 -0.88 -2.37 2.57
N ILE A 50 -0.98 -1.02 2.63
CA ILE A 50 0.12 -0.15 3.02
C ILE A 50 0.60 -0.48 4.44
N GLN A 51 -0.35 -0.59 5.37
CA GLN A 51 -0.04 -0.87 6.77
C GLN A 51 0.57 -2.26 6.93
N LEU A 52 -0.01 -3.27 6.28
CA LEU A 52 0.52 -4.64 6.27
C LEU A 52 1.93 -4.68 5.69
N ALA A 53 2.16 -4.14 4.50
CA ALA A 53 3.49 -4.10 3.89
C ALA A 53 4.52 -3.40 4.80
N ARG A 54 4.11 -2.33 5.50
CA ARG A 54 4.99 -1.61 6.42
C ARG A 54 5.38 -2.45 7.63
N VAL A 55 4.41 -3.10 8.30
CA VAL A 55 4.70 -3.93 9.49
C VAL A 55 5.44 -5.22 9.13
N MET A 56 5.26 -5.72 7.91
CA MET A 56 5.94 -6.92 7.40
C MET A 56 7.34 -6.64 6.84
N GLY A 57 7.80 -5.39 6.89
CA GLY A 57 9.18 -5.04 6.57
C GLY A 57 9.45 -4.82 5.08
N ALA A 58 8.48 -4.32 4.30
CA ALA A 58 8.72 -3.86 2.94
C ALA A 58 9.89 -2.88 2.89
N SER A 59 10.79 -3.06 1.91
CA SER A 59 11.87 -2.11 1.67
C SER A 59 11.39 -0.86 0.94
N LEU A 60 10.33 -1.00 0.13
CA LEU A 60 9.70 0.07 -0.63
C LEU A 60 8.19 -0.21 -0.77
N ILE A 61 7.38 0.80 -0.49
CA ILE A 61 5.92 0.79 -0.64
C ILE A 61 5.55 1.95 -1.56
N ALA A 62 5.29 1.66 -2.83
CA ALA A 62 4.81 2.62 -3.82
C ALA A 62 3.29 2.53 -3.92
N ILE A 63 2.61 3.67 -4.03
CA ILE A 63 1.15 3.70 -4.13
C ILE A 63 0.70 4.66 -5.23
N THR A 64 -0.45 4.36 -5.84
CA THR A 64 -1.10 5.27 -6.79
C THR A 64 -2.43 5.79 -6.24
N SER A 65 -2.74 7.04 -6.55
CA SER A 65 -4.08 7.64 -6.38
C SER A 65 -4.24 8.76 -7.39
N ARG A 66 -5.44 9.32 -7.51
CA ARG A 66 -5.77 10.42 -8.43
C ARG A 66 -5.87 11.78 -7.73
N THR A 67 -5.59 11.85 -6.44
CA THR A 67 -5.82 13.06 -5.63
C THR A 67 -4.72 13.26 -4.61
N ASN A 68 -4.11 14.44 -4.60
CA ASN A 68 -2.93 14.74 -3.79
C ASN A 68 -3.14 14.57 -2.27
N TRP A 69 -4.28 15.02 -1.72
CA TRP A 69 -4.55 14.83 -0.28
C TRP A 69 -4.67 13.35 0.12
N LYS A 70 -5.15 12.49 -0.80
CA LYS A 70 -5.21 11.04 -0.59
C LYS A 70 -3.82 10.41 -0.59
N LEU A 71 -2.92 10.89 -1.46
CA LEU A 71 -1.52 10.45 -1.46
C LEU A 71 -0.83 10.82 -0.16
N GLU A 72 -1.06 12.03 0.35
CA GLU A 72 -0.48 12.46 1.63
C GLU A 72 -0.97 11.61 2.80
N LYS A 73 -2.26 11.26 2.81
CA LYS A 73 -2.80 10.30 3.78
C LYS A 73 -2.15 8.93 3.66
N CYS A 74 -1.83 8.46 2.45
CA CYS A 74 -1.11 7.19 2.29
C CYS A 74 0.33 7.26 2.83
N ARG A 75 1.02 8.42 2.74
CA ARG A 75 2.36 8.59 3.34
C ARG A 75 2.33 8.42 4.85
N SER A 76 1.37 9.07 5.53
CA SER A 76 1.25 8.96 6.99
C SER A 76 0.92 7.54 7.46
N LEU A 77 0.41 6.68 6.58
CA LEU A 77 0.11 5.27 6.85
C LEU A 77 1.28 4.32 6.55
N GLY A 78 2.38 4.81 5.97
CA GLY A 78 3.59 4.03 5.71
C GLY A 78 4.00 3.92 4.24
N ALA A 79 3.30 4.57 3.30
CA ALA A 79 3.75 4.61 1.91
C ALA A 79 5.06 5.39 1.79
N THR A 80 6.06 4.79 1.16
CA THR A 80 7.37 5.43 0.92
C THR A 80 7.35 6.33 -0.31
N HIS A 81 6.56 5.96 -1.31
CA HIS A 81 6.46 6.66 -2.59
C HIS A 81 4.99 6.74 -2.99
N THR A 82 4.61 7.87 -3.59
CA THR A 82 3.21 8.13 -3.98
C THR A 82 3.19 8.75 -5.36
N ILE A 83 2.24 8.31 -6.19
CA ILE A 83 2.18 8.66 -7.61
C ILE A 83 0.78 9.17 -7.94
N ASN A 84 0.68 10.39 -8.50
CA ASN A 84 -0.61 10.93 -8.91
C ASN A 84 -0.93 10.54 -10.37
N THR A 85 -1.81 9.56 -10.54
CA THR A 85 -2.17 9.07 -11.89
C THR A 85 -3.09 10.00 -12.67
N ALA A 86 -3.65 11.05 -12.03
CA ALA A 86 -4.38 12.09 -12.75
C ALA A 86 -3.43 13.07 -13.47
N GLU A 87 -2.17 13.15 -13.05
CA GLU A 87 -1.16 14.06 -13.60
C GLU A 87 -0.27 13.35 -14.64
N ALA A 88 -0.76 12.24 -15.23
CA ALA A 88 -0.03 11.39 -16.17
C ALA A 88 1.33 10.85 -15.65
N GLU A 89 1.54 10.85 -14.33
CA GLU A 89 2.78 10.43 -13.70
C GLU A 89 2.96 8.91 -13.61
N PHE A 90 2.14 8.12 -14.29
CA PHE A 90 2.21 6.66 -14.15
C PHE A 90 3.56 6.09 -14.62
N ASP A 91 4.21 6.74 -15.59
CA ASP A 91 5.54 6.31 -16.05
C ASP A 91 6.61 6.38 -14.96
N ARG A 92 6.42 7.24 -13.94
CA ARG A 92 7.30 7.33 -12.75
C ARG A 92 7.31 6.05 -11.92
N VAL A 93 6.31 5.17 -12.07
CA VAL A 93 6.30 3.84 -11.43
C VAL A 93 7.58 3.08 -11.76
N LYS A 94 8.01 3.09 -13.03
CA LYS A 94 9.21 2.37 -13.46
C LYS A 94 10.44 2.92 -12.75
N GLU A 95 10.61 4.24 -12.75
CA GLU A 95 11.75 4.89 -12.09
C GLU A 95 11.84 4.54 -10.59
N ILE A 96 10.71 4.55 -9.91
CA ILE A 96 10.63 4.24 -8.47
C ILE A 96 10.92 2.77 -8.18
N LEU A 97 10.45 1.86 -9.03
CA LEU A 97 10.67 0.42 -8.82
C LEU A 97 12.08 -0.02 -9.25
N PHE A 98 12.65 0.58 -10.30
CA PHE A 98 13.96 0.21 -10.84
C PHE A 98 15.15 0.92 -10.19
N THR A 99 14.93 1.91 -9.31
CA THR A 99 16.03 2.56 -8.56
C THR A 99 16.70 1.65 -7.52
N ARG A 100 16.15 0.45 -7.26
CA ARG A 100 16.73 -0.53 -6.32
C ARG A 100 16.89 -1.96 -6.85
N ILE A 101 16.42 -2.28 -8.05
CA ILE A 101 16.77 -3.57 -8.67
C ILE A 101 18.23 -3.45 -9.12
N PRO A 102 19.19 -4.21 -8.55
CA PRO A 102 20.54 -4.20 -9.07
C PRO A 102 20.47 -4.51 -10.56
N LYS A 103 21.07 -3.64 -11.39
CA LYS A 103 21.32 -3.95 -12.79
C LYS A 103 22.25 -5.15 -12.81
N ASN A 104 21.70 -6.34 -12.95
CA ASN A 104 22.45 -7.50 -13.41
C ASN A 104 22.70 -7.35 -14.92
#